data_AF-A0A8S8ZEA8-F1
#
_entry.id   AF-A0A8S8ZEA8-F1
#
_cell.length_a   1.000
_cell.length_b   1.000
_cell.length_c   1.000
_cell.angle_alpha   90.00
_cell.angle_beta   90.00
_cell.angle_gamma   90.00
#
_symmetry.space_group_name_H-M   'P 1'
#
loop_
_entity.id
_entity.type
_entity.pdbx_description
1 polymer ?
#
loop_
_entity_poly.entity_id
_entity_poly.type
_entity_poly.pdbx_seq_one_letter_code
_entity_poly.pdbx_strand_id
1 'polypeptide(L)'
;MVPMALAWMSPAMFILIFPAGFRGTCYYYRKAYYRAFMQQPTGCAVSKPWNEYSGETGLLLVQNLHRYFLYAAIAYLPILSYDVWLSVNFHDVVSHAHSYGVSVGSLVLAANVIALSGYTFGCHAFRHLVGGGSDLWTENSRPTLRYRMWRFSTWFNEYHKEWASTLSSSSCSLTSTSTPVPWAG
;
A
#
# COMPACT_ATOMS: atom_id res chain seq x y z
N MET A 1 13.65 -8.94 -26.38
CA MET A 1 14.67 -7.89 -26.61
C MET A 1 13.95 -6.56 -26.63
N VAL A 2 14.31 -5.64 -25.74
CA VAL A 2 13.65 -4.31 -25.64
C VAL A 2 14.19 -3.44 -26.79
N PRO A 3 13.35 -2.71 -27.54
CA PRO A 3 13.81 -1.84 -28.62
C PRO A 3 14.78 -0.77 -28.11
N MET A 4 15.84 -0.45 -28.86
CA MET A 4 16.90 0.50 -28.44
C MET A 4 16.39 1.90 -28.05
N ALA A 5 15.22 2.31 -28.55
CA ALA A 5 14.56 3.57 -28.15
C ALA A 5 14.11 3.60 -26.68
N LEU A 6 13.98 2.44 -26.04
CA LEU A 6 13.62 2.27 -24.63
C LEU A 6 14.81 1.84 -23.77
N ALA A 7 16.04 1.79 -24.31
CA ALA A 7 17.23 1.40 -23.56
C ALA A 7 17.58 2.34 -22.39
N TRP A 8 17.11 3.60 -22.44
CA TRP A 8 17.21 4.55 -21.34
C TRP A 8 16.26 4.24 -20.17
N MET A 9 15.20 3.46 -20.42
CA MET A 9 14.30 2.95 -19.39
C MET A 9 14.71 1.52 -19.05
N SER A 10 15.43 1.35 -17.94
CA SER A 10 15.71 0.00 -17.44
C SER A 10 14.39 -0.74 -17.19
N PRO A 11 14.32 -2.07 -17.44
CA PRO A 11 13.12 -2.87 -17.15
C PRO A 11 12.62 -2.72 -15.70
N ALA A 12 13.51 -2.37 -14.77
CA ALA A 12 13.20 -2.09 -13.38
C ALA A 12 12.20 -0.93 -13.20
N MET A 13 12.21 0.08 -14.07
CA MET A 13 11.28 1.22 -13.96
C MET A 13 9.83 0.81 -14.19
N PHE A 14 9.58 -0.14 -15.09
CA PHE A 14 8.25 -0.67 -15.36
C PHE A 14 7.73 -1.56 -14.23
N ILE A 15 8.63 -2.24 -13.54
CA ILE A 15 8.30 -3.09 -12.38
C ILE A 15 7.96 -2.23 -11.17
N LEU A 16 8.71 -1.15 -10.94
CA LEU A 16 8.56 -0.29 -9.76
C LEU A 16 7.36 0.64 -9.84
N ILE A 17 6.87 0.99 -11.04
CA ILE A 17 5.76 1.93 -11.18
C ILE A 17 4.44 1.40 -10.63
N PHE A 18 4.21 0.08 -10.65
CA PHE A 18 2.97 -0.49 -10.12
C PHE A 18 2.92 -0.45 -8.58
N PRO A 19 3.93 -0.94 -7.83
CA PRO A 19 3.97 -0.78 -6.37
C PRO A 19 4.04 0.69 -5.93
N ALA A 20 4.82 1.52 -6.63
CA ALA A 20 4.94 2.94 -6.32
C ALA A 20 3.65 3.71 -6.60
N GLY A 21 2.99 3.44 -7.72
CA GLY A 21 1.69 4.02 -8.08
C GLY A 21 0.59 3.62 -7.11
N PHE A 22 0.55 2.36 -6.67
CA PHE A 22 -0.39 1.92 -5.65
C PHE A 22 -0.19 2.65 -4.30
N ARG A 23 1.07 2.83 -3.86
CA ARG A 23 1.40 3.62 -2.67
C ARG A 23 1.05 5.09 -2.85
N GLY A 24 1.46 5.71 -3.96
CA GLY A 24 1.25 7.13 -4.23
C GLY A 24 -0.21 7.53 -4.36
N THR A 25 -1.07 6.63 -4.88
CA THR A 25 -2.50 6.89 -5.01
C THR A 25 -3.30 6.66 -3.72
N CYS A 26 -2.70 6.03 -2.70
CA CYS A 26 -3.39 5.80 -1.44
C CYS A 26 -3.62 7.09 -0.67
N TYR A 27 -4.78 7.15 0.01
CA TYR A 27 -5.17 8.27 0.86
C TYR A 27 -4.10 8.67 1.91
N TYR A 28 -3.35 7.70 2.45
CA TYR A 28 -2.29 7.98 3.42
C TYR A 28 -1.14 8.80 2.82
N TYR A 29 -0.55 8.32 1.72
CA TYR A 29 0.53 9.04 1.02
C TYR A 29 0.03 10.36 0.42
N ARG A 30 -1.22 10.38 -0.03
CA ARG A 30 -1.94 11.57 -0.45
C ARG A 30 -1.90 12.68 0.57
N LYS A 31 -2.31 12.37 1.79
CA LYS A 31 -2.25 13.33 2.90
C LYS A 31 -0.81 13.80 3.17
N ALA A 32 0.18 12.92 3.06
CA ALA A 32 1.58 13.27 3.29
C ALA A 32 2.12 14.28 2.26
N TYR A 33 1.91 14.07 0.95
CA TYR A 33 2.41 15.00 -0.06
C TYR A 33 1.60 16.31 -0.10
N TYR A 34 0.27 16.27 0.13
CA TYR A 34 -0.52 17.51 0.23
C TYR A 34 -0.11 18.36 1.42
N ARG A 35 0.24 17.74 2.55
CA ARG A 35 0.78 18.47 3.69
C ARG A 35 2.17 19.03 3.42
N ALA A 36 3.04 18.27 2.74
CA ALA A 36 4.42 18.69 2.46
C ALA A 36 4.52 19.81 1.42
N PHE A 37 3.74 19.73 0.33
CA PHE A 37 3.86 20.68 -0.80
C PHE A 37 2.75 21.73 -0.83
N MET A 38 1.56 21.43 -0.31
CA MET A 38 0.39 22.31 -0.38
C MET A 38 -0.07 22.80 1.01
N GLN A 39 0.63 22.43 2.09
CA GLN A 39 0.27 22.76 3.49
C GLN A 39 -1.21 22.49 3.81
N GLN A 40 -1.75 21.39 3.29
CA GLN A 40 -3.15 21.02 3.48
C GLN A 40 -3.26 19.61 4.07
N PRO A 41 -3.71 19.45 5.33
CA PRO A 41 -3.94 20.50 6.34
C PRO A 41 -2.63 21.05 6.93
N THR A 42 -2.60 22.34 7.28
CA THR A 42 -1.49 22.94 8.04
C THR A 42 -1.34 22.27 9.41
N GLY A 43 -0.11 22.20 9.92
CA GLY A 43 0.11 21.76 11.30
C GLY A 43 -0.56 22.71 12.29
N CYS A 44 -0.97 22.20 13.45
CA CYS A 44 -1.70 22.95 14.49
C CYS A 44 -0.95 24.19 15.02
N ALA A 45 0.33 24.35 14.71
CA ALA A 45 1.16 25.47 15.16
C ALA A 45 1.37 26.57 14.08
N VAL A 46 0.77 26.45 12.89
CA VAL A 46 1.01 27.38 11.78
C VAL A 46 -0.32 27.86 11.18
N SER A 47 -0.52 29.19 11.15
CA SER A 47 -1.66 29.82 10.50
C SER A 47 -1.62 29.62 8.99
N LYS A 48 -2.79 29.33 8.38
CA LYS A 48 -2.92 29.11 6.94
C LYS A 48 -2.80 30.45 6.20
N PRO A 49 -1.95 30.57 5.16
CA PRO A 49 -1.89 31.76 4.32
C PRO A 49 -3.00 31.85 3.24
N TRP A 50 -3.88 30.84 3.11
CA TRP A 50 -4.91 30.78 2.06
C TRP A 50 -6.18 30.00 2.49
N ASN A 51 -7.28 30.19 1.75
CA ASN A 51 -8.57 29.53 1.95
C ASN A 51 -8.48 28.00 1.83
N GLU A 52 -9.37 27.28 2.52
CA GLU A 52 -9.43 25.82 2.47
C GLU A 52 -9.71 25.30 1.06
N TYR A 53 -9.06 24.19 0.72
CA TYR A 53 -9.22 23.50 -0.55
C TYR A 53 -10.67 23.05 -0.74
N SER A 54 -11.40 23.72 -1.65
CA SER A 54 -12.66 23.23 -2.20
C SER A 54 -12.36 21.96 -2.98
N GLY A 55 -12.61 20.80 -2.39
CA GLY A 55 -12.18 19.49 -2.88
C GLY A 55 -12.87 19.00 -4.16
N GLU A 56 -12.90 19.82 -5.21
CA GLU A 56 -13.75 19.56 -6.37
C GLU A 56 -13.05 18.75 -7.48
N THR A 57 -13.79 17.73 -7.93
CA THR A 57 -13.64 16.81 -9.08
C THR A 57 -12.34 16.00 -9.25
N GLY A 58 -11.14 16.56 -9.10
CA GLY A 58 -9.88 15.81 -9.25
C GLY A 58 -9.69 14.72 -8.19
N LEU A 59 -10.31 14.94 -7.02
CA LEU A 59 -10.35 14.04 -5.87
C LEU A 59 -11.04 12.71 -6.17
N LEU A 60 -12.06 12.71 -7.04
CA LEU A 60 -12.77 11.52 -7.46
C LEU A 60 -11.95 10.69 -8.45
N LEU A 61 -11.12 11.34 -9.26
CA LEU A 61 -10.27 10.71 -10.27
C LEU A 61 -9.18 9.85 -9.61
N VAL A 62 -8.53 10.37 -8.56
CA VAL A 62 -7.53 9.61 -7.78
C VAL A 62 -8.18 8.48 -6.97
N GLN A 63 -9.38 8.67 -6.43
CA GLN A 63 -10.10 7.61 -5.72
C GLN A 63 -10.46 6.44 -6.64
N ASN A 64 -10.84 6.72 -7.90
CA ASN A 64 -11.06 5.67 -8.89
C ASN A 64 -9.72 5.03 -9.32
N LEU A 65 -8.68 5.83 -9.47
CA LEU A 65 -7.34 5.38 -9.83
C LEU A 65 -6.73 4.41 -8.80
N HIS A 66 -6.89 4.68 -7.50
CA HIS A 66 -6.40 3.79 -6.45
C HIS A 66 -7.06 2.40 -6.51
N ARG A 67 -8.34 2.32 -6.90
CA ARG A 67 -9.03 1.04 -7.11
C ARG A 67 -8.42 0.26 -8.28
N TYR A 68 -8.06 0.91 -9.38
CA TYR A 68 -7.39 0.25 -10.50
C TYR A 68 -5.98 -0.23 -10.12
N PHE A 69 -5.21 0.59 -9.40
CA PHE A 69 -3.90 0.17 -8.90
C PHE A 69 -4.01 -0.97 -7.87
N LEU A 70 -5.08 -1.06 -7.08
CA LEU A 70 -5.32 -2.19 -6.20
C LEU A 70 -5.45 -3.50 -6.99
N TYR A 71 -6.23 -3.51 -8.08
CA TYR A 71 -6.36 -4.70 -8.93
C TYR A 71 -5.03 -5.11 -9.55
N ALA A 72 -4.26 -4.14 -10.05
CA ALA A 72 -2.92 -4.37 -10.57
C ALA A 72 -1.99 -4.93 -9.49
N ALA A 73 -2.01 -4.36 -8.27
CA ALA A 73 -1.18 -4.80 -7.15
C ALA A 73 -1.49 -6.25 -6.74
N ILE A 74 -2.78 -6.62 -6.65
CA ILE A 74 -3.18 -8.00 -6.34
C ILE A 74 -2.65 -8.98 -7.40
N ALA A 75 -2.72 -8.63 -8.68
CA ALA A 75 -2.17 -9.44 -9.76
C ALA A 75 -0.62 -9.50 -9.74
N TYR A 76 0.03 -8.45 -9.24
CA TYR A 76 1.49 -8.34 -9.21
C TYR A 76 2.13 -9.05 -8.01
N LEU A 77 1.42 -9.18 -6.88
CA LEU A 77 1.88 -9.91 -5.69
C LEU A 77 2.36 -11.35 -5.95
N PRO A 78 1.65 -12.21 -6.70
CA PRO A 78 2.13 -13.56 -6.99
C PRO A 78 3.41 -13.56 -7.85
N ILE A 79 3.56 -12.58 -8.76
CA ILE A 79 4.77 -12.42 -9.58
C ILE A 79 5.96 -12.09 -8.66
N LEU A 80 5.81 -11.11 -7.77
CA LEU A 80 6.88 -10.78 -6.82
C LEU A 80 7.18 -11.91 -5.83
N SER A 81 6.16 -12.67 -5.44
CA SER A 81 6.36 -13.86 -4.59
C SER A 81 7.16 -14.94 -5.32
N TYR A 82 6.96 -15.09 -6.63
CA TYR A 82 7.74 -15.98 -7.47
C TYR A 82 9.20 -15.50 -7.61
N ASP A 83 9.43 -14.19 -7.72
CA ASP A 83 10.79 -13.63 -7.73
C ASP A 83 11.54 -13.91 -6.42
N VAL A 84 10.85 -13.86 -5.27
CA VAL A 84 11.44 -14.27 -3.97
C VAL A 84 11.80 -15.74 -4.00
N TRP A 85 10.92 -16.61 -4.52
CA TRP A 85 11.20 -18.04 -4.65
C TRP A 85 12.40 -18.32 -5.55
N LEU A 86 12.51 -17.61 -6.68
CA LEU A 86 13.67 -17.72 -7.57
C LEU A 86 14.95 -17.24 -6.88
N SER A 87 14.86 -16.20 -6.04
CA SER A 87 16.02 -15.65 -5.32
C SER A 87 16.59 -16.59 -4.25
N VAL A 88 15.83 -17.58 -3.80
CA VAL A 88 16.29 -18.58 -2.81
C VAL A 88 16.72 -19.90 -3.47
N ASN A 89 16.35 -20.11 -4.73
CA ASN A 89 16.67 -21.31 -5.49
C ASN A 89 17.90 -21.06 -6.37
N PHE A 90 19.08 -21.47 -5.89
CA PHE A 90 20.31 -21.37 -6.66
C PHE A 90 20.48 -22.66 -7.47
N HIS A 91 20.29 -22.56 -8.79
CA HIS A 91 20.61 -23.62 -9.72
C HIS A 91 22.09 -23.54 -10.09
N ASP A 92 22.85 -24.58 -9.74
CA ASP A 92 24.21 -24.73 -10.23
C ASP A 92 24.18 -25.21 -11.69
N VAL A 93 24.72 -24.38 -12.59
CA VAL A 93 24.72 -24.61 -14.04
C VAL A 93 25.61 -25.78 -14.48
N VAL A 94 26.47 -26.30 -13.59
CA VAL A 94 27.42 -27.38 -13.90
C VAL A 94 26.95 -28.72 -13.33
N SER A 95 26.34 -28.72 -12.14
CA SER A 95 26.02 -29.96 -11.41
C SER A 95 24.53 -30.33 -11.42
N HIS A 96 23.64 -29.46 -11.93
CA HIS A 96 22.18 -29.60 -11.85
C HIS A 96 21.66 -29.85 -10.42
N ALA A 97 22.47 -29.57 -9.39
CA ALA A 97 22.07 -29.70 -8.00
C ALA A 97 21.23 -28.49 -7.59
N HIS A 98 20.08 -28.74 -6.97
CA HIS A 98 19.29 -27.70 -6.32
C HIS A 98 19.98 -27.31 -5.01
N SER A 99 20.56 -26.12 -4.96
CA SER A 99 21.08 -25.55 -3.73
C SER A 99 20.14 -24.45 -3.24
N TYR A 100 19.75 -24.55 -1.97
CA TYR A 100 18.95 -23.52 -1.32
C TYR A 100 19.89 -22.58 -0.58
N GLY A 101 19.79 -21.29 -0.89
CA GLY A 101 20.61 -20.25 -0.27
C GLY A 101 19.73 -19.07 0.09
N VAL A 102 20.05 -18.41 1.19
CA VAL A 102 19.43 -17.13 1.54
C VAL A 102 20.49 -16.06 1.41
N SER A 103 20.31 -15.18 0.42
CA SER A 103 21.14 -13.98 0.28
C SER A 103 20.49 -12.79 0.99
N VAL A 104 21.27 -11.74 1.25
CA VAL A 104 20.72 -10.46 1.71
C VAL A 104 19.70 -9.93 0.71
N GLY A 105 19.92 -10.14 -0.60
CA GLY A 105 18.95 -9.78 -1.64
C GLY A 105 17.62 -10.53 -1.50
N SER A 106 17.67 -11.84 -1.21
CA SER A 106 16.48 -12.67 -1.00
C SER A 106 15.67 -12.19 0.22
N LEU A 107 16.34 -11.79 1.30
CA LEU A 107 15.71 -11.21 2.49
C LEU A 107 15.06 -9.85 2.20
N VAL A 108 15.73 -8.97 1.45
CA VAL A 108 15.19 -7.66 1.06
C VAL A 108 13.97 -7.81 0.16
N LEU A 109 14.01 -8.74 -0.82
CA LEU A 109 12.87 -9.03 -1.68
C LEU A 109 11.70 -9.61 -0.87
N ALA A 110 11.96 -10.55 0.04
CA ALA A 110 10.94 -11.12 0.92
C ALA A 110 10.27 -10.04 1.79
N ALA A 111 11.08 -9.16 2.42
CA ALA A 111 10.56 -8.05 3.21
C ALA A 111 9.71 -7.08 2.39
N ASN A 112 10.11 -6.79 1.14
CA ASN A 112 9.32 -5.95 0.24
C ASN A 112 7.96 -6.58 -0.07
N VAL A 113 7.92 -7.87 -0.41
CA VAL A 113 6.67 -8.59 -0.70
C VAL A 113 5.75 -8.63 0.52
N ILE A 114 6.29 -8.87 1.71
CA ILE A 114 5.52 -8.86 2.96
C ILE A 114 4.96 -7.46 3.24
N ALA A 115 5.77 -6.41 3.12
CA ALA A 115 5.31 -5.04 3.33
C ALA A 115 4.25 -4.62 2.30
N LEU A 116 4.45 -4.97 1.03
CA LEU A 116 3.50 -4.67 -0.04
C LEU A 116 2.20 -5.45 0.11
N SER A 117 2.25 -6.73 0.47
CA SER A 117 1.06 -7.54 0.70
C SER A 117 0.26 -7.05 1.91
N GLY A 118 0.90 -6.76 3.04
CA GLY A 118 0.26 -6.16 4.21
C GLY A 118 -0.40 -4.82 3.89
N TYR A 119 0.27 -3.99 3.09
CA TYR A 119 -0.28 -2.72 2.60
C TYR A 119 -1.48 -2.90 1.66
N THR A 120 -1.42 -3.88 0.74
CA THR A 120 -2.48 -4.17 -0.24
C THR A 120 -3.73 -4.73 0.45
N PHE A 121 -3.58 -5.74 1.30
CA PHE A 121 -4.69 -6.41 2.00
C PHE A 121 -5.26 -5.57 3.16
N GLY A 122 -4.47 -4.67 3.74
CA GLY A 122 -4.94 -3.70 4.72
C GLY A 122 -5.61 -2.47 4.12
N CYS A 123 -5.67 -2.33 2.79
CA CYS A 123 -6.22 -1.13 2.18
C CYS A 123 -7.75 -1.03 2.38
N HIS A 124 -8.24 0.20 2.60
CA HIS A 124 -9.68 0.49 2.68
C HIS A 124 -10.43 0.06 1.40
N ALA A 125 -9.80 0.21 0.23
CA ALA A 125 -10.37 -0.24 -1.04
C ALA A 125 -10.49 -1.77 -1.12
N PHE A 126 -9.55 -2.52 -0.53
CA PHE A 126 -9.61 -3.98 -0.46
C PHE A 126 -10.73 -4.46 0.47
N ARG A 127 -10.93 -3.79 1.61
CA ARG A 127 -12.06 -4.06 2.51
C ARG A 127 -13.42 -3.89 1.82
N HIS A 128 -13.56 -2.84 1.01
CA HIS A 128 -14.76 -2.64 0.18
C HIS A 128 -14.91 -3.68 -0.94
N LEU A 129 -13.81 -4.17 -1.50
CA LEU A 129 -13.83 -5.24 -2.51
C LEU A 129 -14.33 -6.56 -1.93
N VAL A 130 -13.92 -6.88 -0.70
CA VAL A 130 -14.24 -8.15 -0.04
C VAL A 130 -15.61 -8.15 0.65
N GLY A 131 -16.02 -7.02 1.23
CA GLY A 131 -17.24 -6.89 2.02
C GLY A 131 -18.25 -5.85 1.53
N GLY A 132 -18.03 -5.23 0.37
CA GLY A 132 -18.96 -4.26 -0.20
C GLY A 132 -20.21 -4.94 -0.76
N GLY A 133 -21.39 -4.40 -0.44
CA GLY A 133 -22.66 -4.85 -1.01
C GLY A 133 -23.14 -6.24 -0.56
N SER A 134 -22.61 -6.77 0.55
CA SER A 134 -23.10 -8.02 1.15
C SER A 134 -23.87 -7.77 2.44
N ASP A 135 -25.12 -8.21 2.49
CA ASP A 135 -25.96 -8.15 3.70
C ASP A 135 -25.88 -9.45 4.51
N LEU A 136 -25.32 -10.53 3.94
CA LEU A 136 -25.21 -11.84 4.56
C LEU A 136 -23.79 -12.11 5.09
N TRP A 137 -23.60 -11.90 6.39
CA TRP A 137 -22.33 -12.12 7.09
C TRP A 137 -22.24 -13.47 7.80
N THR A 138 -23.38 -14.08 8.08
CA THR A 138 -23.50 -15.36 8.80
C THR A 138 -24.56 -16.20 8.11
N GLU A 139 -24.24 -17.45 7.81
CA GLU A 139 -25.16 -18.44 7.25
C GLU A 139 -25.11 -19.67 8.15
N ASN A 140 -26.28 -20.19 8.57
CA ASN A 140 -26.37 -21.36 9.45
C ASN A 140 -25.47 -21.27 10.70
N SER A 141 -25.48 -20.10 11.37
CA SER A 141 -24.67 -19.79 12.56
C SER A 141 -23.14 -19.87 12.35
N ARG A 142 -22.67 -19.90 11.09
CA ARG A 142 -21.25 -19.89 10.75
C ARG A 142 -20.89 -18.60 9.99
N PRO A 143 -19.70 -18.02 10.25
CA PRO A 143 -19.25 -16.83 9.53
C PRO A 143 -19.03 -17.17 8.06
N THR A 144 -19.57 -16.36 7.16
CA THR A 144 -19.34 -16.52 5.71
C THR A 144 -17.87 -16.27 5.37
N LEU A 145 -17.40 -16.82 4.25
CA LEU A 145 -16.03 -16.58 3.77
C LEU A 145 -15.74 -15.08 3.62
N ARG A 146 -16.74 -14.30 3.17
CA ARG A 146 -16.65 -12.84 3.03
C ARG A 146 -16.45 -12.15 4.38
N TYR A 147 -17.18 -12.55 5.42
CA TYR A 147 -16.98 -12.03 6.77
C TYR A 147 -15.56 -12.32 7.28
N ARG A 148 -15.04 -13.53 7.03
CA ARG A 148 -13.67 -13.91 7.43
C ARG A 148 -12.62 -13.07 6.72
N MET A 149 -12.74 -12.90 5.40
CA MET A 149 -11.81 -12.09 4.62
C MET A 149 -11.90 -10.59 4.98
N TRP A 150 -13.11 -10.08 5.26
CA TRP A 150 -13.32 -8.71 5.74
C TRP A 150 -12.72 -8.50 7.13
N ARG A 151 -12.88 -9.47 8.04
CA ARG A 151 -12.27 -9.43 9.38
C ARG A 151 -10.73 -9.48 9.31
N PHE A 152 -10.18 -10.31 8.43
CA PHE A 152 -8.74 -10.34 8.14
C PHE A 152 -8.25 -8.99 7.62
N SER A 153 -8.92 -8.43 6.62
CA SER A 153 -8.59 -7.11 6.08
C SER A 153 -8.72 -6.00 7.13
N THR A 154 -9.71 -6.09 8.03
CA THR A 154 -9.89 -5.16 9.14
C THR A 154 -8.69 -5.14 10.07
N TRP A 155 -8.19 -6.33 10.45
CA TRP A 155 -7.01 -6.45 11.30
C TRP A 155 -5.76 -5.84 10.61
N PHE A 156 -5.56 -6.12 9.33
CA PHE A 156 -4.46 -5.49 8.56
C PHE A 156 -4.65 -3.98 8.35
N ASN A 157 -5.90 -3.51 8.33
CA ASN A 157 -6.21 -2.10 8.12
C ASN A 157 -5.79 -1.21 9.30
N GLU A 158 -5.90 -1.73 10.53
CA GLU A 158 -5.41 -1.03 11.73
C GLU A 158 -3.93 -0.66 11.60
N TYR A 159 -3.13 -1.58 11.05
CA TYR A 159 -1.70 -1.41 10.81
C TYR A 159 -1.37 -0.87 9.39
N HIS A 160 -2.35 -0.44 8.60
CA HIS A 160 -2.14 -0.03 7.20
C HIS A 160 -1.13 1.12 7.06
N LYS A 161 -1.11 2.04 8.04
CA LYS A 161 -0.11 3.12 8.08
C LYS A 161 1.30 2.59 8.33
N GLU A 162 1.43 1.58 9.19
CA GLU A 162 2.72 1.01 9.57
C GLU A 162 3.34 0.18 8.43
N TRP A 163 2.51 -0.56 7.69
CA TRP A 163 2.92 -1.23 6.45
C TRP A 163 3.42 -0.24 5.38
N ALA A 164 2.90 0.99 5.40
CA ALA A 164 3.33 2.06 4.50
C ALA A 164 4.69 2.65 4.91
N SER A 165 5.04 2.60 6.20
CA SER A 165 6.12 3.35 6.83
C SER A 165 7.15 2.48 7.54
N THR A 166 7.57 1.36 6.94
CA THR A 166 8.58 0.43 7.49
C THR A 166 9.98 1.05 7.70
N LEU A 167 10.12 2.38 7.76
CA LEU A 167 11.36 3.13 8.05
C LEU A 167 11.16 4.51 8.71
N SER A 168 9.98 4.88 9.26
CA SER A 168 9.86 6.17 9.98
C SER A 168 8.64 6.24 10.91
N SER A 169 8.72 5.63 12.09
CA SER A 169 7.73 5.79 13.17
C SER A 169 8.05 6.92 14.17
N SER A 170 9.05 7.76 13.94
CA SER A 170 9.51 8.69 14.99
C SER A 170 8.97 10.13 14.94
N SER A 171 8.32 10.59 13.87
CA SER A 171 8.19 12.06 13.67
C SER A 171 6.77 12.65 13.70
N CYS A 172 5.72 11.86 13.92
CA CYS A 172 4.35 12.42 13.98
C CYS A 172 3.43 11.86 15.06
N SER A 173 3.96 11.17 16.08
CA SER A 173 3.22 10.85 17.31
C SER A 173 3.53 11.78 18.49
N LEU A 174 4.45 12.75 18.33
CA LEU A 174 4.82 13.68 19.42
C LEU A 174 3.93 14.95 19.51
N THR A 175 2.85 15.05 18.75
CA THR A 175 1.99 16.27 18.75
C THR A 175 0.48 15.99 18.83
N SER A 176 0.06 14.85 19.37
CA SER A 176 -1.38 14.61 19.64
C SER A 176 -1.74 14.44 21.11
N THR A 177 -0.81 14.68 22.04
CA THR A 177 -1.15 14.87 23.45
C THR A 177 -1.49 16.34 23.69
N SER A 178 -2.71 16.56 24.20
CA SER A 178 -3.30 17.82 24.68
C SER A 178 -3.67 18.87 23.62
N THR A 179 -4.93 18.85 23.19
CA THR A 179 -5.93 19.84 23.63
C THR A 179 -7.34 19.39 23.21
N PRO A 180 -8.33 19.39 24.11
CA PRO A 180 -9.73 19.18 23.74
C PRO A 180 -10.19 20.37 22.89
N VAL A 181 -10.65 20.12 21.67
CA VAL A 181 -11.32 21.15 20.87
C VAL A 181 -12.77 21.22 21.37
N PRO A 182 -13.22 22.35 21.93
CA PRO A 182 -14.60 22.51 22.37
C PRO A 182 -15.51 22.63 21.15
N TRP A 183 -16.61 21.90 21.18
CA TRP A 183 -17.77 22.17 20.33
C TRP A 183 -18.31 23.57 20.64
N ALA A 184 -18.41 24.42 19.63
CA ALA A 184 -19.20 25.66 19.61
C ALA A 184 -19.29 26.10 18.13
N GLY A 185 -20.43 26.44 17.54
CA GLY A 185 -21.83 26.53 17.94
C GLY A 185 -22.63 26.84 16.67
#